data_AF-A0A6C0DGS3-F1
#
_entry.id   AF-A0A6C0DGS3-F1
#
_cell.length_a   1.000
_cell.length_b   1.000
_cell.length_c   1.000
_cell.angle_alpha   90.00
_cell.angle_beta   90.00
_cell.angle_gamma   90.00
#
_symmetry.space_group_name_H-M   'P 1'
#
loop_
_entity.id
_entity.type
_entity.pdbx_description
1 polymer ?
#
loop_
_entity_poly.entity_id
_entity_poly.type
_entity_poly.pdbx_seq_one_letter_code
_entity_poly.pdbx_strand_id
1 'polypeptide(L)'
;MSINPVKVDKQSTEEAIREAAMKPAEFSPVERATYLRQIIGELVPLVAQGKTSDELKASHGDFAKGYPELFKKVVGKEDLTPLRTMLGALDKMAEGKLTQHTASVMVGQQLVDKYVKPQLNGVAPNKSAH
;
A
#
# COMPACT_ATOMS: atom_id res chain seq x y z
N MET A 1 -2.84 36.41 21.71
CA MET A 1 -3.27 35.02 21.43
C MET A 1 -2.02 34.17 21.35
N SER A 2 -1.71 33.42 22.41
CA SER A 2 -0.54 32.54 22.46
C SER A 2 -0.92 31.17 21.89
N ILE A 3 -0.31 30.81 20.77
CA ILE A 3 -0.41 29.48 20.18
C ILE A 3 0.40 28.53 21.07
N ASN A 4 -0.30 27.69 21.85
CA ASN A 4 0.33 26.64 22.62
C ASN A 4 0.93 25.61 21.65
N PRO A 5 2.24 25.29 21.71
CA PRO A 5 2.79 24.21 20.94
C PRO A 5 2.18 22.90 21.46
N VAL A 6 1.53 22.14 20.58
CA VAL A 6 1.03 20.79 20.88
C VAL A 6 2.25 19.96 21.29
N LYS A 7 2.42 19.76 22.60
CA LYS A 7 3.37 18.79 23.13
C LYS A 7 2.77 17.43 22.80
N VAL A 8 3.26 16.83 21.71
CA VAL A 8 2.95 15.44 21.39
C VAL A 8 3.59 14.61 22.51
N ASP A 9 2.75 14.19 23.44
CA ASP A 9 3.17 13.36 24.55
C ASP A 9 3.51 11.96 24.02
N LYS A 10 4.75 11.51 24.29
CA LYS A 10 5.27 10.25 23.77
C LYS A 10 4.50 9.04 24.33
N GLN A 11 3.96 9.13 25.55
CA GLN A 11 3.10 8.08 26.11
C GLN A 11 1.74 8.05 25.41
N SER A 12 1.13 9.21 25.15
CA SER A 12 -0.14 9.30 24.42
C SER A 12 -0.04 8.74 22.99
N THR A 13 1.11 8.92 22.34
CA THR A 13 1.35 8.34 21.01
C THR A 13 1.58 6.83 21.05
N GLU A 14 2.35 6.32 22.01
CA GLU A 14 2.52 4.86 22.20
C GLU A 14 1.21 4.16 22.55
N GLU A 15 0.36 4.77 23.37
CA GLU A 15 -0.97 4.24 23.71
C GLU A 15 -1.90 4.23 22.49
N ALA A 16 -1.94 5.32 21.70
CA ALA A 16 -2.69 5.37 20.45
C ALA A 16 -2.20 4.33 19.43
N ILE A 17 -0.89 4.08 19.38
CA ILE A 17 -0.27 3.05 18.54
C ILE A 17 -0.69 1.65 18.99
N ARG A 18 -0.67 1.38 20.30
CA ARG A 18 -1.13 0.10 20.87
C ARG A 18 -2.62 -0.12 20.65
N GLU A 19 -3.45 0.90 20.82
CA GLU A 19 -4.89 0.83 20.56
C GLU A 19 -5.16 0.56 19.08
N ALA A 20 -4.45 1.23 18.17
CA ALA A 20 -4.53 0.97 16.73
C ALA A 20 -4.03 -0.44 16.35
N ALA A 21 -3.08 -1.01 17.08
CA ALA A 21 -2.59 -2.37 16.86
C ALA A 21 -3.57 -3.45 17.36
N MET A 22 -4.44 -3.11 18.31
CA MET A 22 -5.48 -4.01 18.83
C MET A 22 -6.81 -3.90 18.10
N LYS A 23 -7.01 -2.88 17.25
CA LYS A 23 -8.20 -2.77 16.40
C LYS A 23 -8.19 -3.88 15.36
N PRO A 24 -9.22 -4.75 15.32
CA PRO A 24 -9.32 -5.74 14.26
C PRO A 24 -9.44 -5.02 12.92
N ALA A 25 -8.81 -5.59 11.89
CA ALA A 25 -8.92 -5.07 10.54
C ALA A 25 -10.40 -4.98 10.16
N GLU A 26 -10.86 -3.83 9.65
CA GLU A 26 -12.23 -3.67 9.13
C GLU A 26 -12.55 -4.58 7.93
N PHE A 27 -11.54 -5.32 7.45
CA PHE A 27 -11.63 -6.28 6.36
C PHE A 27 -10.82 -7.53 6.70
N SER A 28 -11.27 -8.69 6.25
CA SER A 28 -10.46 -9.91 6.33
C SER A 28 -9.27 -9.79 5.37
N PRO A 29 -8.01 -9.84 5.88
CA PRO A 29 -6.82 -9.81 5.03
C PRO A 29 -6.80 -10.96 4.02
N VAL A 30 -7.31 -12.13 4.42
CA VAL A 30 -7.43 -13.35 3.59
C VAL A 30 -8.37 -13.12 2.42
N GLU A 31 -9.58 -12.62 2.70
CA GLU A 31 -10.60 -12.41 1.68
C GLU A 31 -10.12 -11.37 0.67
N ARG A 32 -9.49 -10.29 1.16
CA ARG A 32 -8.93 -9.25 0.30
C ARG A 32 -7.80 -9.79 -0.58
N ALA A 33 -6.86 -10.56 -0.02
CA ALA A 33 -5.75 -11.11 -0.80
C ALA A 33 -6.25 -12.11 -1.85
N THR A 34 -7.22 -12.95 -1.48
CA THR A 34 -7.86 -13.92 -2.37
C THR A 34 -8.57 -13.23 -3.54
N TYR A 35 -9.43 -12.24 -3.23
CA TYR A 35 -10.16 -11.47 -4.22
C TYR A 35 -9.22 -10.77 -5.21
N LEU A 36 -8.21 -10.08 -4.69
CA LEU A 36 -7.25 -9.37 -5.54
C LEU A 36 -6.50 -10.34 -6.47
N ARG A 37 -6.01 -11.48 -5.95
CA ARG A 37 -5.31 -12.48 -6.77
C ARG A 37 -6.18 -13.03 -7.88
N GLN A 38 -7.43 -13.33 -7.58
CA GLN A 38 -8.37 -13.86 -8.56
C GLN A 38 -8.54 -12.86 -9.71
N ILE A 39 -8.94 -11.62 -9.40
CA ILE A 39 -9.22 -10.62 -10.45
C ILE A 39 -7.96 -10.26 -11.25
N ILE A 40 -6.79 -10.15 -10.60
CA ILE A 40 -5.53 -9.89 -11.33
C ILE A 40 -5.18 -11.07 -12.24
N GLY A 41 -5.38 -12.31 -11.77
CA GLY A 41 -5.18 -13.53 -12.54
C GLY A 41 -6.09 -13.63 -13.76
N GLU A 42 -7.29 -13.05 -13.70
CA GLU A 42 -8.23 -12.94 -14.82
C GLU A 42 -7.85 -11.78 -15.77
N LEU A 43 -7.51 -10.61 -15.23
CA LEU A 43 -7.23 -9.41 -16.03
C LEU A 43 -5.91 -9.47 -16.81
N VAL A 44 -4.83 -10.00 -16.21
CA VAL A 44 -3.50 -10.01 -16.85
C VAL A 44 -3.50 -10.79 -18.19
N PRO A 45 -4.08 -11.99 -18.29
CA PRO A 45 -4.22 -12.69 -19.57
C PRO A 45 -5.04 -11.90 -20.60
N LEU A 46 -6.14 -11.27 -20.19
CA LEU A 46 -6.99 -10.49 -21.10
C LEU A 46 -6.25 -9.27 -21.66
N VAL A 47 -5.49 -8.58 -20.82
CA VAL A 47 -4.61 -7.48 -21.23
C VAL A 47 -3.50 -7.97 -22.17
N ALA A 48 -2.94 -9.17 -21.93
CA ALA A 48 -1.96 -9.79 -22.82
C ALA A 48 -2.55 -10.17 -24.18
N GLN A 49 -3.83 -10.56 -24.23
CA GLN A 49 -4.58 -10.80 -25.47
C GLN A 49 -4.96 -9.52 -26.24
N GLY A 50 -4.62 -8.34 -25.70
CA GLY A 50 -4.89 -7.05 -26.34
C GLY A 50 -6.31 -6.52 -26.10
N LYS A 51 -7.02 -7.04 -25.09
CA LYS A 51 -8.32 -6.48 -24.69
C LYS A 51 -8.19 -5.02 -24.29
N THR A 52 -9.15 -4.22 -24.75
CA THR A 52 -9.20 -2.79 -24.49
C THR A 52 -9.70 -2.49 -23.08
N SER A 53 -9.37 -1.30 -22.57
CA SER A 53 -9.87 -0.84 -21.26
C SER A 53 -11.40 -0.94 -21.15
N ASP A 54 -12.13 -0.64 -22.22
CA ASP A 54 -13.60 -0.63 -22.17
C ASP A 54 -14.18 -2.04 -22.14
N GLU A 55 -13.60 -3.00 -22.87
CA GLU A 55 -13.97 -4.42 -22.76
C GLU A 55 -13.67 -4.99 -21.36
N LEU A 56 -12.55 -4.57 -20.76
CA LEU A 56 -12.16 -4.98 -19.42
C LEU A 56 -13.08 -4.37 -18.35
N LYS A 57 -13.53 -3.11 -18.53
CA LYS A 57 -14.54 -2.48 -17.66
C LYS A 57 -15.92 -3.12 -17.81
N ALA A 58 -16.28 -3.62 -18.99
CA ALA A 58 -17.54 -4.32 -19.18
C ALA A 58 -17.60 -5.65 -18.39
N SER A 59 -16.47 -6.34 -18.29
CA SER A 59 -16.36 -7.64 -17.59
C SER A 59 -15.97 -7.51 -16.11
N HIS A 60 -15.18 -6.50 -15.74
CA HIS A 60 -14.61 -6.32 -14.40
C HIS A 60 -14.89 -4.91 -13.84
N GLY A 61 -16.06 -4.35 -14.16
CA GLY A 61 -16.41 -2.96 -13.85
C GLY A 61 -16.43 -2.63 -12.36
N ASP A 62 -16.85 -3.58 -11.51
CA ASP A 62 -16.88 -3.38 -10.06
C ASP A 62 -15.47 -3.28 -9.48
N PHE A 63 -14.53 -4.07 -10.02
CA PHE A 63 -13.12 -3.94 -9.66
C PHE A 63 -12.54 -2.61 -10.13
N ALA A 64 -12.87 -2.17 -11.35
CA ALA A 64 -12.43 -0.87 -11.88
C ALA A 64 -12.98 0.31 -11.05
N LYS A 65 -14.18 0.17 -10.44
CA LYS A 65 -14.76 1.17 -9.54
C LYS A 65 -14.16 1.12 -8.15
N GLY A 66 -13.97 -0.07 -7.58
CA GLY A 66 -13.43 -0.24 -6.22
C GLY A 66 -11.93 0.00 -6.13
N TYR A 67 -11.19 -0.29 -7.20
CA TYR A 67 -9.72 -0.21 -7.27
C TYR A 67 -9.24 0.45 -8.57
N PRO A 68 -9.63 1.71 -8.86
CA PRO A 68 -9.39 2.35 -10.15
C PRO A 68 -7.90 2.47 -10.50
N GLU A 69 -7.06 2.82 -9.53
CA GLU A 69 -5.61 2.96 -9.76
C GLU A 69 -4.95 1.61 -9.99
N LEU A 70 -5.40 0.57 -9.30
CA LEU A 70 -4.88 -0.78 -9.53
C LEU A 70 -5.30 -1.31 -10.89
N PHE A 71 -6.56 -1.09 -11.28
CA PHE A 71 -7.05 -1.44 -12.62
C PHE A 71 -6.22 -0.75 -13.71
N LYS A 72 -5.98 0.56 -13.60
CA LYS A 72 -5.13 1.31 -14.53
C LYS A 72 -3.74 0.70 -14.65
N LYS A 73 -3.11 0.32 -13.53
CA LYS A 73 -1.79 -0.31 -13.52
C LYS A 73 -1.76 -1.65 -14.26
N VAL A 74 -2.75 -2.50 -14.01
CA VAL A 74 -2.86 -3.81 -14.68
C VAL A 74 -3.08 -3.63 -16.18
N VAL A 75 -4.02 -2.76 -16.58
CA VAL A 75 -4.31 -2.49 -18.00
C VAL A 75 -3.13 -1.81 -18.71
N GLY A 76 -2.44 -0.89 -18.03
CA GLY A 76 -1.25 -0.20 -18.51
C GLY A 76 0.01 -1.06 -18.57
N LYS A 77 -0.07 -2.35 -18.17
CA LYS A 77 1.07 -3.28 -18.09
C LYS A 77 2.22 -2.72 -17.24
N GLU A 78 1.89 -1.93 -16.21
CA GLU A 78 2.87 -1.38 -15.28
C GLU A 78 3.45 -2.48 -14.39
N ASP A 79 4.56 -2.16 -13.71
CA ASP A 79 5.18 -3.05 -12.74
C ASP A 79 4.23 -3.34 -11.55
N LEU A 80 3.84 -4.61 -11.43
CA LEU A 80 3.00 -5.13 -10.35
C LEU A 80 3.80 -5.64 -9.14
N THR A 81 5.13 -5.48 -9.12
CA THR A 81 5.96 -5.88 -7.97
C THR A 81 5.50 -5.29 -6.64
N PRO A 82 5.12 -3.99 -6.53
CA PRO A 82 4.63 -3.43 -5.27
C PRO A 82 3.35 -4.13 -4.77
N LEU A 83 2.46 -4.51 -5.68
CA LEU A 83 1.23 -5.22 -5.37
C LEU A 83 1.49 -6.64 -4.87
N ARG A 84 2.45 -7.35 -5.49
CA ARG A 84 2.89 -8.67 -5.03
C ARG A 84 3.45 -8.62 -3.60
N THR A 85 4.22 -7.58 -3.28
CA THR A 85 4.70 -7.33 -1.92
C THR A 85 3.55 -7.13 -0.93
N MET A 86 2.54 -6.34 -1.29
CA MET A 86 1.35 -6.13 -0.46
C MET A 86 0.57 -7.43 -0.24
N LEU A 87 0.37 -8.23 -1.30
CA LEU A 87 -0.30 -9.53 -1.21
C LEU A 87 0.46 -10.50 -0.28
N GLY A 88 1.80 -10.53 -0.35
CA GLY A 88 2.63 -11.31 0.56
C GLY A 88 2.55 -10.84 2.02
N ALA A 89 2.34 -9.55 2.26
CA ALA A 89 2.10 -9.04 3.61
C ALA A 89 0.72 -9.48 4.14
N LEU A 90 -0.31 -9.48 3.29
CA LEU A 90 -1.64 -9.98 3.65
C LEU A 90 -1.63 -11.48 3.96
N ASP A 91 -0.83 -12.29 3.25
CA ASP A 91 -0.67 -13.72 3.56
C ASP A 91 -0.02 -13.93 4.93
N LYS A 92 1.02 -13.16 5.24
CA LYS A 92 1.66 -13.25 6.56
C LYS A 92 0.72 -12.81 7.68
N MET A 93 -0.21 -11.90 7.39
CA MET A 93 -1.29 -11.54 8.32
C MET A 93 -2.32 -12.66 8.48
N ALA A 94 -2.70 -13.29 7.37
CA ALA A 94 -3.61 -14.45 7.36
C ALA A 94 -3.06 -15.64 8.16
N GLU A 95 -1.74 -15.88 8.09
CA GLU A 95 -1.04 -16.92 8.83
C GLU A 95 -0.80 -16.57 10.31
N GLY A 96 -1.22 -15.39 10.77
CA GLY A 96 -0.97 -14.90 12.13
C GLY A 96 0.50 -14.55 12.41
N LYS A 97 1.37 -14.57 11.38
CA LYS A 97 2.80 -14.25 11.48
C LYS A 97 3.06 -12.75 11.53
N LEU A 98 2.06 -11.93 11.22
CA LEU A 98 2.20 -10.48 11.09
C LEU A 98 0.92 -9.79 11.54
N THR A 99 1.02 -8.83 12.46
CA THR A 99 -0.15 -8.02 12.84
C THR A 99 -0.43 -6.95 11.78
N GLN A 100 -1.66 -6.47 11.67
CA GLN A 100 -2.00 -5.36 10.77
C GLN A 100 -1.11 -4.13 11.01
N HIS A 101 -0.79 -3.84 12.27
CA HIS A 101 0.10 -2.75 12.64
C HIS A 101 1.51 -2.97 12.08
N THR A 102 2.08 -4.16 12.28
CA THR A 102 3.38 -4.53 11.71
C THR A 102 3.38 -4.42 10.19
N ALA A 103 2.28 -4.81 9.53
CA ALA A 103 2.15 -4.72 8.07
C ALA A 103 2.16 -3.26 7.60
N SER A 104 1.40 -2.41 8.29
CA SER A 104 1.32 -0.99 8.02
C SER A 104 2.69 -0.31 8.17
N VAL A 105 3.42 -0.62 9.25
CA VAL A 105 4.78 -0.10 9.48
C VAL A 105 5.74 -0.55 8.39
N MET A 106 5.71 -1.83 7.99
CA MET A 106 6.58 -2.34 6.93
C MET A 106 6.31 -1.66 5.58
N VAL A 107 5.03 -1.52 5.19
CA VAL A 107 4.66 -0.83 3.95
C VAL A 107 5.04 0.65 4.01
N GLY A 108 4.77 1.31 5.14
CA GLY A 108 5.16 2.70 5.36
C GLY A 108 6.68 2.92 5.23
N GLN A 109 7.49 2.04 5.82
CA GLN A 109 8.94 2.10 5.72
C GLN A 109 9.42 1.91 4.28
N GLN A 110 8.84 0.97 3.53
CA GLN A 110 9.17 0.76 2.13
C GLN A 110 8.84 1.99 1.26
N LEU A 111 7.72 2.68 1.53
CA LEU A 111 7.36 3.90 0.82
C LEU A 111 8.34 5.04 1.13
N VAL A 112 8.73 5.22 2.39
CA VAL A 112 9.75 6.19 2.78
C VAL A 112 11.08 5.89 2.10
N ASP A 113 11.50 4.63 2.09
CA ASP A 113 12.76 4.22 1.48
C ASP A 113 12.77 4.42 -0.04
N LYS A 114 11.64 4.19 -0.70
CA LYS A 114 11.53 4.30 -2.16
C LYS A 114 11.31 5.73 -2.66
N TYR A 115 10.59 6.57 -1.92
CA TYR A 115 10.15 7.89 -2.42
C TYR A 115 10.72 9.08 -1.64
N VAL A 116 11.03 8.92 -0.34
CA VAL A 116 11.47 10.03 0.52
C VAL A 116 12.99 10.05 0.66
N LYS A 117 13.62 8.91 0.99
CA LYS A 117 15.09 8.83 1.17
C LYS A 117 15.90 9.26 -0.06
N PRO A 118 15.52 8.94 -1.31
CA PRO A 118 16.26 9.40 -2.48
C PRO A 118 16.24 10.93 -2.64
N GLN A 119 15.15 11.59 -2.21
CA GLN A 119 15.03 13.04 -2.22
C GLN A 119 15.86 13.70 -1.11
N LEU A 120 15.96 13.06 0.06
CA LEU A 120 16.80 13.51 1.17
C LEU A 120 18.30 13.35 0.86
N ASN A 121 18.70 12.28 0.17
CA ASN A 121 20.08 12.07 -0.26
C ASN A 121 20.49 12.95 -1.46
N GLY A 122 19.52 13.53 -2.18
CA GLY A 122 19.76 14.53 -3.22
C GLY A 122 20.10 15.93 -2.66
N VAL A 123 19.89 16.16 -1.36
CA VAL A 123 20.31 17.39 -0.66
C VAL A 123 21.67 17.13 0.00
N ALA A 124 22.71 16.95 -0.82
CA ALA A 124 24.06 17.01 -0.29
C ALA A 124 24.30 18.44 0.24
N PRO A 125 24.70 18.63 1.51
CA PRO A 125 25.04 19.95 2.01
C PRO A 125 26.24 20.46 1.22
N ASN A 126 26.07 21.56 0.49
CA ASN A 126 27.18 22.30 -0.09
C ASN A 126 28.04 22.84 1.06
N LYS A 127 29.01 22.03 1.48
CA LYS A 127 30.07 22.41 2.39
C LYS A 127 31.25 22.83 1.53
N SER A 128 31.19 24.05 1.01
CA SER A 128 32.36 24.73 0.46
C SER A 128 32.78 25.80 1.46
N ALA A 129 33.65 25.38 2.37
CA ALA A 129 34.56 26.28 3.04
C ALA A 129 35.65 26.67 2.03
N HIS A 130 35.85 27.96 1.83
CA HIS A 130 37.17 28.60 1.79
C HIS A 130 37.03 30.12 1.78
#